data_AF-A0A6N7GW81-F1
#
_entry.id   AF-A0A6N7GW81-F1
#
_cell.length_a   1.000
_cell.length_b   1.000
_cell.length_c   1.000
_cell.angle_alpha   90.00
_cell.angle_beta   90.00
_cell.angle_gamma   90.00
#
_symmetry.space_group_name_H-M   'P 1'
#
loop_
_entity.id
_entity.type
_entity.pdbx_description
1 polymer ?
#
loop_
_entity_poly.entity_id
_entity_poly.type
_entity_poly.pdbx_seq_one_letter_code
_entity_poly.pdbx_strand_id
1 'polypeptide(L)' 'MIGANRGVSGMRLHPSVEIDGIRYLILVEELAAIPRQTLGRVIGNAGVNRYEIVAALDMLFTGI' A
#
# COMPACT_ATOMS: atom_id res chain seq x y z
N MET A 1 -9.22 32.37 12.53
CA MET A 1 -8.60 31.39 11.61
C MET A 1 -8.63 30.04 12.30
N ILE A 2 -9.49 29.12 11.85
CA ILE A 2 -9.57 27.76 12.41
C ILE A 2 -8.83 26.86 11.41
N GLY A 3 -7.74 26.24 11.87
CA GLY A 3 -6.91 25.35 11.04
C GLY A 3 -7.72 24.12 10.63
N ALA A 4 -7.99 23.99 9.34
CA ALA A 4 -8.51 22.76 8.77
C ALA A 4 -7.41 21.69 8.85
N ASN A 5 -7.50 20.81 9.85
CA ASN A 5 -6.80 19.54 9.89
C ASN A 5 -7.34 18.68 8.74
N ARG A 6 -6.84 18.89 7.52
CA ARG A 6 -7.12 17.99 6.40
C ARG A 6 -6.32 16.72 6.65
N GLY A 7 -6.97 15.73 7.23
CA GLY A 7 -6.43 14.38 7.36
C GLY A 7 -6.06 13.83 5.99
N VAL A 8 -4.79 13.98 5.60
CA VAL A 8 -4.14 13.25 4.49
C VAL A 8 -3.78 11.82 4.94
N SER A 9 -4.35 11.34 6.06
CA SER A 9 -3.91 10.12 6.73
C SER A 9 -4.32 8.84 5.99
N GLY A 10 -5.49 8.83 5.33
CA GLY A 10 -6.03 7.61 4.70
C GLY A 10 -5.31 7.16 3.44
N MET A 11 -4.79 8.08 2.61
CA MET A 11 -4.08 7.73 1.37
C MET A 11 -2.64 7.27 1.58
N ARG A 12 -2.06 7.48 2.78
CA ARG A 12 -0.68 7.04 3.07
C ARG A 12 -0.58 5.58 3.46
N LEU A 13 -1.58 5.06 4.17
CA LEU A 13 -1.55 3.68 4.67
C LEU A 13 -1.94 2.67 3.59
N HIS A 14 -2.84 3.05 2.66
CA HIS A 14 -3.34 2.14 1.63
C HIS A 14 -2.92 2.64 0.24
N PRO A 15 -1.66 2.39 -0.19
CA PRO A 15 -1.22 2.78 -1.51
C PRO A 15 -2.03 2.05 -2.58
N SER A 16 -2.26 2.71 -3.73
CA SER A 16 -3.01 2.13 -4.84
C SER A 16 -2.09 1.63 -5.95
N VAL A 17 -2.37 0.44 -6.47
CA VAL A 17 -1.70 -0.11 -7.65
C VAL A 17 -2.70 -0.27 -8.79
N GLU A 18 -2.22 -0.18 -10.02
CA GLU A 18 -3.02 -0.43 -11.21
C GLU A 18 -2.57 -1.74 -11.86
N ILE A 19 -3.52 -2.65 -12.09
CA ILE A 19 -3.29 -3.94 -12.74
C ILE A 19 -4.36 -4.06 -13.83
N ASP A 20 -3.95 -4.19 -15.09
CA ASP A 20 -4.84 -4.30 -16.25
C ASP A 20 -5.95 -3.22 -16.30
N GLY A 21 -5.60 -1.98 -15.97
CA GLY A 21 -6.53 -0.83 -15.96
C GLY A 21 -7.47 -0.78 -14.75
N ILE A 22 -7.35 -1.72 -13.81
CA ILE A 22 -8.13 -1.76 -12.57
C ILE A 22 -7.27 -1.27 -11.41
N ARG A 23 -7.79 -0.31 -10.65
CA ARG A 23 -7.15 0.20 -9.45
C ARG A 23 -7.48 -0.66 -8.24
N TYR A 24 -6.44 -1.14 -7.56
CA TYR A 24 -6.51 -1.90 -6.32
C TYR A 24 -5.86 -1.11 -5.18
N LEU A 25 -6.30 -1.36 -3.95
CA LEU A 25 -5.64 -0.87 -2.74
C LEU A 25 -4.82 -1.99 -2.12
N ILE A 26 -3.63 -1.66 -1.62
CA ILE A 26 -2.83 -2.56 -0.79
C ILE A 26 -3.23 -2.34 0.67
N LEU A 27 -3.70 -3.40 1.32
CA LEU A 27 -3.99 -3.42 2.75
C LEU A 27 -2.71 -3.84 3.50
N VAL A 28 -1.86 -2.88 3.85
CA VAL A 28 -0.56 -3.15 4.48
C VAL A 28 -0.70 -3.69 5.90
N GLU A 29 -1.82 -3.41 6.58
CA GLU A 29 -2.17 -3.93 7.90
C GLU A 29 -2.50 -5.43 7.89
N GLU A 30 -2.84 -5.99 6.73
CA GLU A 30 -3.10 -7.43 6.52
C GLU A 30 -1.86 -8.17 6.02
N LEU A 31 -0.67 -7.56 6.14
CA LEU A 31 0.59 -8.18 5.71
C LEU A 31 0.87 -9.46 6.52
N ALA A 32 0.98 -10.59 5.81
CA ALA A 32 1.27 -11.89 6.41
C ALA A 32 2.33 -12.65 5.60
N ALA A 33 3.14 -13.44 6.29
CA ALA A 33 4.00 -14.42 5.65
C ALA A 33 3.14 -15.58 5.10
N ILE A 34 3.41 -16.02 3.87
CA ILE A 34 2.73 -17.14 3.21
C ILE A 34 3.72 -18.17 2.66
N PRO A 35 3.37 -19.47 2.62
CA PRO A 35 4.23 -20.49 2.01
C PRO A 35 4.42 -20.24 0.51
N ARG A 36 5.63 -20.46 0.00
CA ARG A 36 5.93 -20.24 -1.43
C ARG A 36 5.01 -21.04 -2.37
N GLN A 37 4.59 -22.23 -1.97
CA GLN A 37 3.74 -23.11 -2.76
C GLN A 37 2.31 -22.58 -2.92
N THR A 38 1.87 -21.62 -2.10
CA THR A 38 0.54 -21.01 -2.22
C THR A 38 0.52 -19.81 -3.16
N LEU A 39 1.67 -19.37 -3.66
CA LEU A 39 1.75 -18.28 -4.64
C LEU A 39 1.15 -18.72 -5.98
N GLY A 40 0.20 -17.94 -6.49
CA GLY A 40 -0.40 -18.14 -7.80
C GLY A 40 0.48 -17.67 -8.96
N ARG A 41 -0.13 -17.53 -10.15
CA ARG A 41 0.53 -16.99 -11.34
C ARG A 41 0.86 -15.50 -11.14
N VAL A 42 2.05 -15.09 -11.56
CA VAL A 42 2.45 -13.67 -11.61
C VAL A 42 1.66 -12.96 -12.72
N ILE A 43 1.00 -11.84 -12.39
CA ILE A 43 0.17 -11.06 -13.32
C ILE A 43 0.67 -9.63 -13.55
N GLY A 44 1.73 -9.20 -12.87
CA GLY A 44 2.22 -7.83 -12.99
C GLY A 44 3.42 -7.54 -12.12
N ASN A 45 3.81 -6.26 -12.07
CA ASN A 45 4.94 -5.76 -11.30
C ASN A 45 4.60 -4.41 -10.64
N ALA A 46 4.53 -4.38 -9.31
CA ALA A 46 4.25 -3.16 -8.54
C ALA A 46 5.50 -2.30 -8.26
N GLY A 47 6.63 -2.57 -8.93
CA GLY A 47 7.90 -1.89 -8.69
C GLY A 47 7.86 -0.37 -8.91
N VAL A 48 6.98 0.11 -9.78
CA VAL A 48 6.76 1.56 -9.98
C VAL A 48 6.18 2.24 -8.73
N ASN A 49 5.45 1.51 -7.88
CA ASN A 49 4.88 1.99 -6.63
C ASN A 49 5.81 1.78 -5.43
N ARG A 50 7.07 1.38 -5.63
CA ARG A 50 8.00 1.02 -4.54
C ARG A 50 8.05 2.06 -3.43
N TYR A 51 8.15 3.34 -3.76
CA TYR A 51 8.25 4.41 -2.76
C TYR A 51 6.96 4.55 -1.94
N GLU A 52 5.80 4.38 -2.56
CA GLU A 52 4.50 4.44 -1.87
C GLU A 52 4.32 3.23 -0.96
N ILE A 53 4.73 2.04 -1.40
CA ILE A 53 4.68 0.81 -0.59
C ILE A 53 5.58 0.93 0.64
N VAL A 54 6.81 1.44 0.48
CA VAL A 54 7.73 1.62 1.60
C VAL A 54 7.20 2.67 2.58
N ALA A 55 6.71 3.81 2.09
CA ALA A 55 6.12 4.84 2.94
C ALA A 55 4.90 4.32 3.73
N ALA A 56 4.07 3.46 3.14
CA ALA A 56 2.95 2.84 3.82
C ALA A 56 3.40 1.89 4.95
N LEU A 57 4.49 1.14 4.73
CA LEU A 57 5.08 0.29 5.77
C LEU A 57 5.73 1.12 6.88
N ASP A 58 6.42 2.21 6.53
CA ASP A 58 6.98 3.14 7.51
C ASP A 58 5.86 3.76 8.36
N MET A 59 4.75 4.18 7.74
CA MET A 59 3.58 4.68 8.45
C MET A 59 2.98 3.60 9.38
N LEU A 60 2.87 2.35 8.92
CA LEU A 60 2.31 1.25 9.72
C LEU A 60 3.16 0.94 10.97
N PHE A 61 4.48 0.88 10.81
CA PHE A 61 5.38 0.43 11.89
C PHE A 61 5.96 1.56 12.74
N THR A 62 6.17 2.73 12.14
CA THR A 62 6.90 3.85 12.76
C THR A 62 6.06 5.12 12.87
N GLY A 63 4.95 5.23 12.13
CA GLY A 63 4.08 6.40 12.11
C GLY A 63 4.65 7.61 11.37
N ILE A 64 5.66 7.41 10.50
CA ILE A 64 6.35 8.44 9.71
C ILE A 64 5.70 8.63 8.34
#